data_AF-A0A6G1SV64-F1
#
_entry.id   AF-A0A6G1SV64-F1
#
_cell.length_a   1.000
_cell.length_b   1.000
_cell.length_c   1.000
_cell.angle_alpha   90.00
_cell.angle_beta   90.00
_cell.angle_gamma   90.00
#
_symmetry.space_group_name_H-M   'P 1'
#
loop_
_entity.id
_entity.type
_entity.pdbx_description
1 polymer ?
#
loop_
_entity_poly.entity_id
_entity_poly.type
_entity_poly.pdbx_seq_one_letter_code
_entity_poly.pdbx_strand_id
1 'polypeptide(L)'
;MPRRKRSARRNEGHAMTITLDWLGCATFRLSVDGLVIWLDTFVDRPESAPSVGLTSEEITEADFALIGHSHWDHLAGADVVALRTGATVIGSHESARVLRERGVPDEQIWTAQGGEHFQLSEHVSVRVYPSLHSCIWSRAARPGTVVTGDYGVFEQERESRLAGRRARRNADADDSGREARQRAASSNSTGGALDYLIDTPEGTVLFQDSMGYWSGIYGGIRADVAVLAAAGRGSVDGEPFQGSVEQFVVRECELLRPRQVVLSHHDNFGGAPDVPDVTDLAPVHEELARILPRVEVLAMGLGEGVTLLACTTAQRGGAAGTRSASRASAPSRAPPRMLASSGQRRCTTMSTATTTSTPATTSKA
;
A
#
# COMPACT_ATOMS: atom_id res chain seq x y z
N MET A 1 3.52 27.53 42.99
CA MET A 1 2.26 27.10 42.34
C MET A 1 2.35 25.60 42.06
N PRO A 2 1.66 24.72 42.81
CA PRO A 2 1.82 23.28 42.64
C PRO A 2 0.98 22.77 41.46
N ARG A 3 1.62 21.98 40.58
CA ARG A 3 0.98 21.27 39.46
C ARG A 3 -0.11 20.34 40.00
N ARG A 4 -1.36 20.57 39.57
CA ARG A 4 -2.49 19.66 39.83
C ARG A 4 -2.20 18.31 39.18
N LYS A 5 -2.11 17.26 39.99
CA LYS A 5 -2.20 15.86 39.55
C LYS A 5 -3.58 15.64 38.95
N ARG A 6 -3.69 15.46 37.63
CA ARG A 6 -4.89 14.90 37.00
C ARG A 6 -4.97 13.43 37.41
N SER A 7 -6.06 13.03 38.06
CA SER A 7 -6.29 11.64 38.45
C SER A 7 -6.48 10.79 37.20
N ALA A 8 -5.79 9.65 37.14
CA ALA A 8 -6.06 8.60 36.17
C ALA A 8 -7.51 8.13 36.32
N ARG A 9 -8.39 8.59 35.43
CA ARG A 9 -9.66 7.90 35.19
C ARG A 9 -9.31 6.61 34.46
N ARG A 10 -9.80 5.49 34.99
CA ARG A 10 -9.81 4.21 34.29
C ARG A 10 -10.59 4.42 32.99
N ASN A 11 -9.98 4.17 31.84
CA ASN A 11 -10.66 4.24 30.54
C ASN A 11 -11.65 3.07 30.47
N GLU A 12 -12.94 3.39 30.63
CA GLU A 12 -14.03 2.56 30.12
C GLU A 12 -13.97 2.58 28.59
N GLY A 13 -14.15 1.43 27.95
CA GLY A 13 -13.85 1.20 26.53
C GLY A 13 -14.64 2.08 25.57
N HIS A 14 -14.05 3.21 25.19
CA HIS A 14 -14.44 3.95 24.00
C HIS A 14 -13.71 3.29 22.82
N ALA A 15 -14.45 2.71 21.88
CA ALA A 15 -13.87 2.29 20.60
C ALA A 15 -13.43 3.56 19.87
N MET A 16 -12.18 3.62 19.41
CA MET A 16 -11.71 4.74 18.61
C MET A 16 -12.33 4.66 17.23
N THR A 17 -12.68 5.82 16.68
CA THR A 17 -13.17 5.89 15.30
C THR A 17 -11.98 6.04 14.37
N ILE A 18 -11.95 5.20 13.33
CA ILE A 18 -10.98 5.28 12.24
C ILE A 18 -11.72 5.69 10.97
N THR A 19 -11.38 6.85 10.41
CA THR A 19 -11.94 7.30 9.13
C THR A 19 -10.86 7.41 8.08
N LEU A 20 -11.23 7.10 6.84
CA LEU A 20 -10.36 7.20 5.69
C LEU A 20 -11.09 8.01 4.61
N ASP A 21 -10.51 9.14 4.20
CA ASP A 21 -11.00 9.96 3.10
C ASP A 21 -10.12 9.74 1.87
N TRP A 22 -10.71 9.47 0.71
CA TRP A 22 -9.96 9.29 -0.52
C TRP A 22 -9.86 10.60 -1.30
N LEU A 23 -8.64 11.11 -1.45
CA LEU A 23 -8.33 12.35 -2.16
C LEU A 23 -7.70 12.04 -3.52
N GLY A 24 -8.04 10.85 -4.04
CA GLY A 24 -7.66 10.32 -5.34
C GLY A 24 -6.17 9.99 -5.49
N CYS A 25 -5.77 9.43 -6.63
CA CYS A 25 -4.52 8.71 -6.80
C CYS A 25 -4.36 7.71 -5.63
N ALA A 26 -3.18 7.66 -5.02
CA ALA A 26 -2.92 6.98 -3.75
C ALA A 26 -3.03 7.92 -2.52
N THR A 27 -3.59 9.12 -2.67
CA THR A 27 -3.68 10.10 -1.58
C THR A 27 -4.90 9.86 -0.70
N PHE A 28 -4.67 9.70 0.61
CA PHE A 28 -5.73 9.57 1.61
C PHE A 28 -5.45 10.41 2.85
N ARG A 29 -6.53 10.81 3.53
CA ARG A 29 -6.47 11.30 4.91
C ARG A 29 -7.02 10.21 5.83
N LEU A 30 -6.15 9.64 6.66
CA LEU A 30 -6.49 8.68 7.69
C LEU A 30 -6.57 9.41 9.05
N SER A 31 -7.71 9.34 9.71
CA SER A 31 -7.87 9.86 11.06
C SER A 31 -8.07 8.73 12.06
N VAL A 32 -7.25 8.71 13.13
CA VAL A 32 -7.30 7.73 14.21
C VAL A 32 -7.34 8.46 15.54
N ASP A 33 -8.52 8.56 16.16
CA ASP A 33 -8.71 9.26 17.44
C ASP A 33 -8.09 10.67 17.51
N GLY A 34 -8.34 11.49 16.49
CA GLY A 34 -7.82 12.86 16.41
C GLY A 34 -6.38 12.98 15.90
N LEU A 35 -5.65 11.87 15.71
CA LEU A 35 -4.40 11.86 14.96
C LEU A 35 -4.72 11.88 13.45
N VAL A 36 -4.15 12.84 12.71
CA VAL A 36 -4.34 13.00 11.27
C VAL A 36 -3.08 12.57 10.52
N ILE A 37 -3.19 11.45 9.80
CA ILE A 37 -2.11 10.87 9.00
C ILE A 37 -2.49 10.99 7.52
N TRP A 38 -1.63 11.66 6.75
CA TRP A 38 -1.72 11.67 5.29
C TRP A 38 -0.99 10.45 4.73
N LEU A 39 -1.65 9.72 3.83
CA LEU A 39 -1.07 8.63 3.06
C LEU A 39 -0.86 9.18 1.65
N ASP A 40 0.39 9.46 1.29
CA ASP A 40 0.75 10.39 0.22
C ASP A 40 0.10 11.79 0.36
N THR A 41 0.47 12.74 -0.49
CA THR A 41 0.00 14.15 -0.37
C THR A 41 -0.40 14.78 -1.70
N PHE A 42 -0.54 13.99 -2.76
CA PHE A 42 -0.85 14.52 -4.08
C PHE A 42 -2.32 14.95 -4.21
N VAL A 43 -2.57 16.24 -3.94
CA VAL A 43 -3.89 16.90 -4.09
C VAL A 43 -3.87 18.02 -5.13
N ASP A 44 -2.70 18.59 -5.43
CA ASP A 44 -2.54 19.66 -6.43
C ASP A 44 -2.48 19.08 -7.84
N ARG A 45 -3.64 18.82 -8.41
CA ARG A 45 -3.78 18.13 -9.70
C ARG A 45 -3.72 19.08 -10.89
N PRO A 46 -3.36 18.59 -12.09
CA PRO A 46 -3.57 19.32 -13.34
C PRO A 46 -5.04 19.71 -13.53
N GLU A 47 -5.31 20.84 -14.19
CA GLU A 47 -6.67 21.33 -14.43
C GLU A 47 -7.56 20.35 -15.21
N SER A 48 -6.95 19.50 -16.05
CA SER A 48 -7.65 18.47 -16.81
C SER A 48 -8.05 17.23 -16.00
N ALA A 49 -7.56 17.09 -14.76
CA ALA A 49 -7.90 15.99 -13.87
C ALA A 49 -9.12 16.34 -13.00
N PRO A 50 -9.91 15.35 -12.55
CA PRO A 50 -10.97 15.59 -11.57
C PRO A 50 -10.42 16.25 -10.30
N SER A 51 -10.98 17.41 -9.96
CA SER A 51 -10.64 18.14 -8.74
C SER A 51 -11.08 17.36 -7.51
N VAL A 52 -10.29 17.45 -6.44
CA VAL A 52 -10.56 16.84 -5.14
C VAL A 52 -11.16 17.85 -4.16
N GLY A 53 -11.41 19.08 -4.61
CA GLY A 53 -11.97 20.15 -3.78
C GLY A 53 -11.02 20.67 -2.70
N LEU A 54 -9.71 20.38 -2.81
CA LEU A 54 -8.69 20.74 -1.84
C LEU A 54 -7.33 20.92 -2.53
N THR A 55 -6.59 21.94 -2.13
CA THR A 55 -5.17 22.16 -2.49
C THR A 55 -4.26 21.90 -1.31
N SER A 56 -2.96 21.67 -1.55
CA SER A 56 -2.01 21.44 -0.46
C SER A 56 -1.87 22.65 0.48
N GLU A 57 -2.07 23.86 -0.05
CA GLU A 57 -2.08 25.09 0.75
C GLU A 57 -3.31 25.20 1.67
N GLU A 58 -4.41 24.53 1.35
CA GLU A 58 -5.62 24.53 2.19
C GLU A 58 -5.55 23.50 3.32
N ILE A 59 -4.57 22.61 3.32
CA ILE A 59 -4.36 21.63 4.38
C ILE A 59 -3.87 22.36 5.64
N THR A 60 -4.68 22.30 6.71
CA THR A 60 -4.38 22.89 8.02
C THR A 60 -4.14 21.86 9.11
N GLU A 61 -4.42 20.59 8.85
CA GLU A 61 -4.34 19.50 9.83
C GLU A 61 -3.58 18.31 9.24
N ALA A 62 -2.40 18.04 9.81
CA ALA A 62 -1.58 16.87 9.56
C ALA A 62 -0.59 16.71 10.72
N ASP A 63 -0.57 15.54 11.35
CA ASP A 63 0.47 15.17 12.33
C ASP A 63 1.60 14.42 11.63
N PHE A 64 1.24 13.55 10.68
CA PHE A 64 2.17 12.75 9.90
C PHE A 64 1.79 12.72 8.42
N ALA A 65 2.79 12.55 7.55
CA ALA A 65 2.61 12.14 6.16
C ALA A 65 3.47 10.91 5.87
N LEU A 66 2.87 9.82 5.40
CA LEU A 66 3.54 8.58 5.01
C LEU A 66 3.63 8.56 3.49
N ILE A 67 4.84 8.67 2.94
CA ILE A 67 5.06 8.77 1.50
C ILE A 67 5.57 7.45 0.96
N GLY A 68 4.78 6.77 0.12
CA GLY A 68 5.16 5.45 -0.38
C GLY A 68 6.37 5.49 -1.30
N HIS A 69 6.46 6.44 -2.23
CA HIS A 69 7.69 6.72 -2.98
C HIS A 69 7.78 8.14 -3.56
N SER A 70 8.94 8.47 -4.12
CA SER A 70 9.29 9.87 -4.45
C SER A 70 8.75 10.40 -5.79
N HIS A 71 7.87 9.69 -6.49
CA HIS A 71 7.29 10.22 -7.73
C HIS A 71 6.28 11.35 -7.44
N TRP A 72 6.03 12.16 -8.48
CA TRP A 72 5.21 13.36 -8.40
C TRP A 72 3.76 13.10 -7.97
N ASP A 73 3.18 11.97 -8.35
CA ASP A 73 1.81 11.56 -8.03
C ASP A 73 1.63 11.04 -6.59
N HIS A 74 2.69 11.11 -5.78
CA HIS A 74 2.76 10.62 -4.41
C HIS A 74 3.37 11.67 -3.46
N LEU A 75 4.60 12.12 -3.74
CA LEU A 75 5.36 13.05 -2.89
C LEU A 75 4.94 14.52 -3.03
N ALA A 76 4.34 14.91 -4.16
CA ALA A 76 4.02 16.32 -4.38
C ALA A 76 3.07 16.85 -3.29
N GLY A 77 3.34 18.05 -2.79
CA GLY A 77 2.59 18.67 -1.70
C GLY A 77 3.13 18.33 -0.30
N ALA A 78 3.97 17.31 -0.14
CA ALA A 78 4.48 16.92 1.18
C ALA A 78 5.35 18.00 1.83
N ASP A 79 6.10 18.76 1.01
CA ASP A 79 6.85 19.93 1.44
C ASP A 79 5.94 21.04 1.96
N VAL A 80 4.87 21.35 1.21
CA VAL A 80 3.88 22.36 1.58
C VAL A 80 3.15 21.96 2.87
N VAL A 81 2.65 20.72 2.94
CA VAL A 81 1.94 20.20 4.11
C VAL A 81 2.84 20.23 5.35
N ALA A 82 4.08 19.73 5.26
CA ALA A 82 5.01 19.71 6.38
C ALA A 82 5.33 21.11 6.90
N LEU A 83 5.66 22.06 6.00
CA LEU A 83 6.01 23.43 6.38
C LEU A 83 4.84 24.20 7.02
N ARG A 84 3.61 23.89 6.61
CA ARG A 84 2.41 24.58 7.10
C ARG A 84 1.88 24.04 8.42
N THR A 85 1.89 22.72 8.57
CA THR A 85 1.23 22.04 9.69
C THR A 85 2.20 21.67 10.82
N GLY A 86 3.50 21.56 10.52
CA GLY A 86 4.46 20.97 11.43
C GLY A 86 4.49 19.44 11.37
N ALA A 87 3.80 18.82 10.41
CA ALA A 87 3.75 17.36 10.26
C ALA A 87 5.14 16.73 10.11
N THR A 88 5.30 15.53 10.65
CA THR A 88 6.46 14.69 10.39
C THR A 88 6.23 13.85 9.14
N VAL A 89 7.13 13.94 8.17
CA VAL A 89 7.09 13.15 6.94
C VAL A 89 7.95 11.91 7.09
N ILE A 90 7.35 10.73 6.95
CA ILE A 90 8.03 9.44 6.91
C ILE A 90 8.11 8.98 5.46
N GLY A 91 9.32 8.75 4.94
CA GLY A 91 9.51 8.33 3.55
C GLY A 91 10.92 7.80 3.28
N SER A 92 11.19 7.45 2.01
CA SER A 92 12.51 6.98 1.60
C SER A 92 13.58 8.06 1.73
N HIS A 93 14.86 7.66 1.62
CA HIS A 93 15.96 8.62 1.61
C HIS A 93 15.90 9.60 0.42
N GLU A 94 15.28 9.20 -0.69
CA GLU A 94 15.06 10.08 -1.82
C GLU A 94 13.96 11.10 -1.53
N SER A 95 12.86 10.69 -0.90
CA SER A 95 11.84 11.62 -0.43
C SER A 95 12.45 12.63 0.54
N ALA A 96 13.26 12.16 1.49
CA ALA A 96 13.97 13.04 2.41
C ALA A 96 14.95 14.00 1.70
N ARG A 97 15.68 13.55 0.67
CA ARG A 97 16.56 14.42 -0.12
C ARG A 97 15.75 15.54 -0.77
N VAL A 98 14.65 15.20 -1.45
CA VAL A 98 13.77 16.18 -2.11
C VAL A 98 13.19 17.16 -1.10
N LEU A 99 12.68 16.68 0.04
CA LEU A 99 12.07 17.54 1.07
C LEU A 99 13.07 18.52 1.69
N ARG A 100 14.31 18.08 1.96
CA ARG A 100 15.37 18.98 2.42
C ARG A 100 15.70 20.06 1.40
N GLU A 101 15.75 19.72 0.12
CA GLU A 101 15.95 20.68 -0.98
C GLU A 101 14.79 21.68 -1.08
N ARG A 102 13.59 21.29 -0.63
CA ARG A 102 12.40 22.13 -0.53
C ARG A 102 12.31 22.92 0.78
N GLY A 103 13.31 22.79 1.66
CA GLY A 103 13.41 23.58 2.90
C GLY A 103 12.63 23.01 4.09
N VAL A 104 12.14 21.77 4.01
CA VAL A 104 11.55 21.10 5.18
C VAL A 104 12.64 20.86 6.23
N PRO A 105 12.44 21.29 7.50
CA PRO A 105 13.37 21.05 8.60
C PRO A 105 13.68 19.56 8.81
N ASP A 106 14.93 19.23 9.13
CA ASP A 106 15.38 17.84 9.27
C ASP A 106 14.66 17.12 10.41
N GLU A 107 14.22 17.84 11.45
CA GLU A 107 13.48 17.29 12.58
C GLU A 107 12.09 16.77 12.18
N GLN A 108 11.54 17.26 11.08
CA GLN A 108 10.26 16.83 10.50
C GLN A 108 10.43 15.67 9.51
N ILE A 109 11.65 15.17 9.25
CA ILE A 109 11.90 14.17 8.21
C ILE A 109 12.41 12.87 8.85
N TRP A 110 11.60 11.82 8.81
CA TRP A 110 11.98 10.50 9.28
C TRP A 110 12.21 9.58 8.07
N THR A 111 13.45 9.18 7.86
CA THR A 111 13.81 8.29 6.75
C THR A 111 13.53 6.83 7.09
N ALA A 112 13.03 6.08 6.12
CA ALA A 112 12.84 4.64 6.20
C ALA A 112 13.40 3.92 4.96
N GLN A 113 13.78 2.67 5.14
CA GLN A 113 14.26 1.77 4.07
C GLN A 113 13.41 0.48 3.98
N GLY A 114 12.54 0.23 4.97
CA GLY A 114 11.76 -1.00 5.06
C GLY A 114 12.27 -1.93 6.15
N GLY A 115 11.91 -1.62 7.39
CA GLY A 115 12.22 -2.39 8.59
C GLY A 115 12.03 -1.59 9.88
N GLU A 116 11.86 -0.28 9.75
CA GLU A 116 11.63 0.65 10.85
C GLU A 116 10.24 0.47 11.48
N HIS A 117 10.15 0.73 12.79
CA HIS A 117 8.92 0.77 13.55
C HIS A 117 8.85 2.08 14.32
N PHE A 118 7.94 2.96 13.93
CA PHE A 118 7.78 4.29 14.51
C PHE A 118 6.53 4.37 15.39
N GLN A 119 6.67 5.02 16.54
CA GLN A 119 5.56 5.34 17.43
C GLN A 119 4.99 6.71 17.00
N LEU A 120 3.70 6.76 16.64
CA LEU A 120 3.05 8.00 16.20
C LEU A 120 2.26 8.67 17.34
N SER A 121 1.69 7.88 18.24
CA SER A 121 1.03 8.34 19.47
C SER A 121 1.16 7.29 20.58
N GLU A 122 0.49 7.44 21.73
CA GLU A 122 0.48 6.39 22.76
C GLU A 122 -0.10 5.05 22.26
N HIS A 123 -0.97 5.10 21.25
CA HIS A 123 -1.76 3.96 20.81
C HIS A 123 -1.63 3.63 19.32
N VAL A 124 -0.98 4.51 18.54
CA VAL A 124 -0.76 4.31 17.11
C VAL A 124 0.73 4.17 16.82
N SER A 125 1.09 3.16 16.04
CA SER A 125 2.44 2.96 15.54
C SER A 125 2.41 2.51 14.09
N VAL A 126 3.54 2.62 13.39
CA VAL A 126 3.64 2.22 12.00
C VAL A 126 4.90 1.40 11.76
N ARG A 127 4.75 0.23 11.14
CA ARG A 127 5.84 -0.60 10.63
C ARG A 127 6.01 -0.35 9.15
N VAL A 128 7.24 -0.12 8.72
CA VAL A 128 7.57 0.16 7.32
C VAL A 128 8.14 -1.09 6.66
N TYR A 129 7.70 -1.39 5.45
CA TYR A 129 8.19 -2.52 4.66
C TYR A 129 8.74 -2.02 3.32
N PRO A 130 9.81 -2.65 2.79
CA PRO A 130 10.24 -2.34 1.44
C PRO A 130 9.22 -2.91 0.45
N SER A 131 8.91 -2.13 -0.57
CA SER A 131 7.89 -2.41 -1.57
C SER A 131 8.47 -2.29 -2.98
N LEU A 132 7.63 -2.44 -4.00
CA LEU A 132 8.00 -2.31 -5.40
C LEU A 132 7.04 -1.37 -6.13
N HIS A 133 7.58 -0.58 -7.05
CA HIS A 133 6.75 0.18 -7.97
C HIS A 133 6.13 -0.77 -9.02
N SER A 134 4.94 -0.43 -9.52
CA SER A 134 4.38 -1.06 -10.72
C SER A 134 5.34 -1.02 -11.91
N CYS A 135 5.25 -2.01 -12.81
CA CYS A 135 6.15 -2.14 -13.97
C CYS A 135 5.81 -1.13 -15.08
N ILE A 136 5.95 0.17 -14.81
CA ILE A 136 5.67 1.28 -15.75
C ILE A 136 6.54 1.27 -17.02
N TRP A 137 7.65 0.53 -16.99
CA TRP A 137 8.53 0.27 -18.13
C TRP A 137 7.94 -0.75 -19.12
N SER A 138 6.91 -1.50 -18.72
CA SER A 138 6.22 -2.50 -19.52
C SER A 138 4.85 -1.98 -20.02
N ARG A 139 4.17 -2.80 -20.83
CA ARG A 139 2.79 -2.60 -21.25
C ARG A 139 1.85 -2.93 -20.09
N ALA A 140 1.01 -1.98 -19.70
CA ALA A 140 -0.14 -2.22 -18.83
C ALA A 140 -1.41 -2.42 -19.68
N ALA A 141 -2.49 -2.90 -19.06
CA ALA A 141 -3.81 -2.97 -19.65
C ALA A 141 -4.87 -2.58 -18.62
N ARG A 142 -6.09 -2.32 -19.09
CA ARG A 142 -7.26 -2.10 -18.22
C ARG A 142 -7.62 -3.40 -17.49
N PRO A 143 -8.32 -3.33 -16.34
CA PRO A 143 -8.88 -4.51 -15.69
C PRO A 143 -9.69 -5.39 -16.66
N GLY A 144 -9.73 -6.69 -16.39
CA GLY A 144 -10.32 -7.69 -17.28
C GLY A 144 -9.43 -8.13 -18.45
N THR A 145 -8.23 -7.53 -18.59
CA THR A 145 -7.26 -7.92 -19.64
C THR A 145 -6.03 -8.56 -19.02
N VAL A 146 -5.76 -9.81 -19.42
CA VAL A 146 -4.52 -10.52 -19.04
C VAL A 146 -3.33 -9.97 -19.83
N VAL A 147 -2.23 -9.69 -19.13
CA VAL A 147 -0.95 -9.30 -19.75
C VAL A 147 0.16 -10.25 -19.30
N THR A 148 0.87 -10.81 -20.28
CA THR A 148 2.00 -11.74 -20.07
C THR A 148 3.23 -11.30 -20.85
N GLY A 149 4.40 -11.85 -20.53
CA GLY A 149 5.69 -11.54 -21.14
C GLY A 149 6.49 -10.49 -20.36
N ASP A 150 7.54 -9.97 -20.99
CA ASP A 150 8.52 -9.02 -20.41
C ASP A 150 9.28 -9.56 -19.17
N TYR A 151 9.38 -10.88 -19.00
CA TYR A 151 10.12 -11.48 -17.89
C TYR A 151 11.63 -11.43 -18.14
N GLY A 152 12.42 -11.11 -17.11
CA GLY A 152 13.88 -11.13 -17.18
C GLY A 152 14.49 -10.04 -18.09
N VAL A 153 13.73 -8.98 -18.39
CA VAL A 153 14.24 -7.82 -19.12
C VAL A 153 15.29 -7.11 -18.25
N PHE A 154 16.47 -6.86 -18.81
CA PHE A 154 17.56 -6.20 -18.09
C PHE A 154 17.22 -4.76 -17.71
N GLU A 155 17.76 -4.29 -16.58
CA GLU A 155 17.48 -2.96 -16.05
C GLU A 155 17.80 -1.84 -17.05
N GLN A 156 18.91 -1.94 -17.81
CA GLN A 156 19.27 -0.94 -18.81
C GLN A 156 18.23 -0.82 -19.93
N GLU A 157 17.60 -1.95 -20.28
CA GLU A 157 16.51 -1.95 -21.24
C GLU A 157 15.23 -1.37 -20.63
N ARG A 158 14.92 -1.68 -19.37
CA ARG A 158 13.80 -1.07 -18.63
C ARG A 158 13.96 0.45 -18.57
N GLU A 159 15.14 0.95 -18.22
CA GLU A 159 15.48 2.38 -18.21
C GLU A 159 15.32 3.03 -19.60
N SER A 160 15.79 2.37 -20.66
CA SER A 160 15.63 2.85 -22.03
C SER A 160 14.15 2.99 -22.44
N ARG A 161 13.32 1.99 -22.10
CA ARG A 161 11.86 2.02 -22.32
C ARG A 161 11.21 3.18 -21.55
N LEU A 162 11.62 3.41 -20.30
CA LEU A 162 11.13 4.52 -19.48
C LEU A 162 11.54 5.89 -20.04
N ALA A 163 12.78 6.05 -20.48
CA ALA A 163 13.24 7.27 -21.14
C ALA A 163 12.40 7.59 -22.37
N GLY A 164 12.13 6.58 -23.21
CA GLY A 164 11.25 6.72 -24.37
C GLY A 164 9.79 7.04 -24.02
N ARG A 165 9.24 6.49 -22.92
CA ARG A 165 7.90 6.85 -22.42
C ARG A 165 7.87 8.30 -21.90
N ARG A 166 8.89 8.71 -21.14
CA ARG A 166 9.00 10.09 -20.60
C ARG A 166 9.13 11.11 -21.72
N ALA A 167 9.93 10.83 -22.75
CA ALA A 167 10.07 11.71 -23.91
C ALA A 167 8.74 11.94 -24.63
N ARG A 168 7.96 10.88 -24.87
CA ARG A 168 6.61 10.98 -25.46
C ARG A 168 5.66 11.80 -24.59
N ARG A 169 5.55 11.45 -23.29
CA ARG A 169 4.72 12.19 -22.34
C ARG A 169 5.06 13.68 -22.28
N ASN A 170 6.34 14.03 -22.31
CA ASN A 170 6.78 15.42 -22.29
C ASN A 170 6.43 16.16 -23.58
N ALA A 171 6.38 15.48 -24.72
CA ALA A 171 5.91 16.06 -25.99
C ALA A 171 4.40 16.28 -26.00
N ASP A 172 3.63 15.40 -25.36
CA ASP A 172 2.17 15.44 -25.35
C ASP A 172 1.56 16.34 -24.26
N ALA A 173 2.33 16.68 -23.21
CA ALA A 173 1.85 17.57 -22.15
C ALA A 173 1.52 18.98 -22.68
N ASP A 174 0.56 19.66 -22.05
CA ASP A 174 0.39 21.11 -22.21
C ASP A 174 1.41 21.86 -21.34
N ASP A 175 1.51 23.18 -21.54
CA ASP A 175 2.49 24.02 -20.82
C ASP A 175 2.19 24.08 -19.31
N SER A 176 0.92 24.14 -18.92
CA SER A 176 0.49 24.15 -17.52
C SER A 176 0.83 22.84 -16.79
N GLY A 177 0.57 21.68 -17.40
CA GLY A 177 0.90 20.37 -16.84
C GLY A 177 2.41 20.11 -16.77
N ARG A 178 3.22 20.74 -17.63
CA ARG A 178 4.68 20.73 -17.51
C ARG A 178 5.15 21.57 -16.32
N GLU A 179 4.66 22.80 -16.20
CA GLU A 179 5.07 23.70 -15.12
C GLU A 179 4.69 23.16 -13.74
N ALA A 180 3.47 22.63 -13.57
CA ALA A 180 3.02 22.04 -12.31
C ALA A 180 3.95 20.91 -11.85
N ARG A 181 4.30 19.98 -12.76
CA ARG A 181 5.22 18.87 -12.45
C ARG A 181 6.65 19.32 -12.13
N GLN A 182 7.13 20.39 -12.76
CA GLN A 182 8.46 20.94 -12.45
C GLN A 182 8.49 21.62 -11.09
N ARG A 183 7.39 22.26 -10.69
CA ARG A 183 7.27 22.92 -9.38
C ARG A 183 7.02 21.93 -8.24
N ALA A 184 6.38 20.79 -8.51
CA ALA A 184 6.10 19.77 -7.51
C ALA A 184 7.37 19.17 -6.86
N ALA A 185 7.35 18.98 -5.54
CA ALA A 185 8.32 18.16 -4.84
C ALA A 185 8.24 16.72 -5.35
N SER A 186 9.23 16.29 -6.13
CA SER A 186 9.25 14.97 -6.75
C SER A 186 10.65 14.55 -7.19
N SER A 187 10.80 13.27 -7.50
CA SER A 187 11.98 12.69 -8.12
C SER A 187 11.61 11.83 -9.34
N ASN A 188 12.60 11.65 -10.21
CA ASN A 188 12.57 10.70 -11.31
C ASN A 188 12.98 9.28 -10.88
N SER A 189 13.48 9.14 -9.66
CA SER A 189 13.75 7.87 -8.98
C SER A 189 12.64 7.60 -7.99
N THR A 190 12.28 6.33 -7.79
CA THR A 190 11.37 5.95 -6.69
C THR A 190 12.05 6.13 -5.33
N GLY A 191 13.39 5.98 -5.28
CA GLY A 191 14.15 6.01 -4.04
C GLY A 191 14.01 4.77 -3.16
N GLY A 192 13.34 3.73 -3.67
CA GLY A 192 12.81 2.62 -2.87
C GLY A 192 11.35 2.91 -2.49
N ALA A 193 10.42 2.09 -2.99
CA ALA A 193 9.03 2.17 -2.60
C ALA A 193 8.83 1.52 -1.22
N LEU A 194 7.88 2.05 -0.45
CA LEU A 194 7.59 1.64 0.92
C LEU A 194 6.10 1.39 1.09
N ASP A 195 5.79 0.33 1.82
CA ASP A 195 4.43 0.08 2.33
C ASP A 195 4.41 0.29 3.84
N TYR A 196 3.26 0.72 4.35
CA TYR A 196 3.09 1.07 5.75
C TYR A 196 2.00 0.21 6.37
N LEU A 197 2.32 -0.49 7.46
CA LEU A 197 1.34 -1.17 8.29
C LEU A 197 1.13 -0.37 9.57
N ILE A 198 -0.02 0.30 9.64
CA ILE A 198 -0.40 1.16 10.74
C ILE A 198 -1.17 0.32 11.76
N ASP A 199 -0.59 0.18 12.95
CA ASP A 199 -1.19 -0.51 14.08
C ASP A 199 -2.02 0.50 14.90
N THR A 200 -3.31 0.20 15.06
CA THR A 200 -4.27 0.98 15.86
C THR A 200 -4.94 0.08 16.91
N PRO A 201 -5.62 0.62 17.94
CA PRO A 201 -6.35 -0.19 18.91
C PRO A 201 -7.45 -1.09 18.31
N GLU A 202 -8.05 -0.69 17.19
CA GLU A 202 -9.17 -1.38 16.53
C GLU A 202 -8.71 -2.44 15.53
N GLY A 203 -7.46 -2.34 15.09
CA GLY A 203 -6.86 -3.25 14.11
C GLY A 203 -5.76 -2.58 13.29
N THR A 204 -5.42 -3.20 12.17
CA THR A 204 -4.28 -2.81 11.33
C THR A 204 -4.73 -2.33 9.95
N VAL A 205 -4.10 -1.26 9.46
CA VAL A 205 -4.33 -0.70 8.13
C VAL A 205 -3.03 -0.76 7.34
N LEU A 206 -2.99 -1.56 6.28
CA LEU A 206 -1.89 -1.54 5.31
C LEU A 206 -2.17 -0.48 4.24
N PHE A 207 -1.17 0.33 3.93
CA PHE A 207 -1.15 1.25 2.80
C PHE A 207 -0.07 0.84 1.79
N GLN A 208 -0.50 0.58 0.55
CA GLN A 208 0.35 0.39 -0.63
C GLN A 208 -0.01 1.45 -1.66
N ASP A 209 0.97 2.28 -2.06
CA ASP A 209 0.75 3.38 -2.98
C ASP A 209 0.85 2.99 -4.47
N SER A 210 1.58 1.91 -4.78
CA SER A 210 1.84 1.43 -6.14
C SER A 210 1.75 -0.09 -6.21
N MET A 211 1.30 -0.63 -7.35
CA MET A 211 1.12 -2.08 -7.50
C MET A 211 2.46 -2.84 -7.55
N GLY A 212 2.99 -3.22 -6.39
CA GLY A 212 4.15 -4.09 -6.36
C GLY A 212 4.58 -4.49 -4.97
N TYR A 213 4.99 -5.76 -4.82
CA TYR A 213 5.42 -6.28 -3.53
C TYR A 213 6.46 -7.39 -3.63
N TRP A 214 7.17 -7.60 -2.53
CA TRP A 214 8.00 -8.78 -2.32
C TRP A 214 7.17 -9.90 -1.68
N SER A 215 7.02 -11.03 -2.37
CA SER A 215 6.16 -12.13 -1.94
C SER A 215 6.60 -12.72 -0.60
N GLY A 216 7.92 -12.78 -0.36
CA GLY A 216 8.51 -13.21 0.91
C GLY A 216 8.20 -12.29 2.10
N ILE A 217 7.88 -11.02 1.84
CA ILE A 217 7.50 -10.02 2.86
C ILE A 217 5.99 -10.06 3.07
N TYR A 218 5.20 -9.93 2.00
CA TYR A 218 3.74 -9.92 2.07
C TYR A 218 3.16 -11.19 2.70
N GLY A 219 3.77 -12.36 2.48
CA GLY A 219 3.35 -13.60 3.12
C GLY A 219 3.40 -13.56 4.66
N GLY A 220 4.26 -12.70 5.23
CA GLY A 220 4.42 -12.48 6.67
C GLY A 220 3.54 -11.37 7.26
N ILE A 221 2.89 -10.55 6.43
CA ILE A 221 2.06 -9.43 6.87
C ILE A 221 0.61 -9.90 7.06
N ARG A 222 -0.03 -9.40 8.11
CA ARG A 222 -1.49 -9.49 8.29
C ARG A 222 -2.02 -8.08 8.48
N ALA A 223 -3.07 -7.76 7.74
CA ALA A 223 -3.76 -6.48 7.81
C ALA A 223 -5.25 -6.73 8.03
N ASP A 224 -5.94 -5.88 8.78
CA ASP A 224 -7.41 -5.92 8.87
C ASP A 224 -8.04 -5.14 7.71
N VAL A 225 -7.45 -4.00 7.36
CA VAL A 225 -7.75 -3.23 6.13
C VAL A 225 -6.52 -3.22 5.24
N ALA A 226 -6.70 -3.42 3.93
CA ALA A 226 -5.68 -3.16 2.93
C ALA A 226 -6.14 -2.06 1.96
N VAL A 227 -5.40 -0.96 1.92
CA VAL A 227 -5.53 0.11 0.92
C VAL A 227 -4.53 -0.21 -0.20
N LEU A 228 -5.03 -0.62 -1.36
CA LEU A 228 -4.23 -1.20 -2.44
C LEU A 228 -4.41 -0.40 -3.74
N ALA A 229 -3.30 0.01 -4.34
CA ALA A 229 -3.29 0.49 -5.72
C ALA A 229 -3.87 -0.55 -6.69
N ALA A 230 -4.71 -0.11 -7.63
CA ALA A 230 -5.37 -0.97 -8.62
C ALA A 230 -5.19 -0.46 -10.06
N ALA A 231 -4.02 0.11 -10.35
CA ALA A 231 -3.69 0.67 -11.65
C ALA A 231 -2.28 0.30 -12.14
N GLY A 232 -2.21 -0.11 -13.41
CA GLY A 232 -0.95 -0.43 -14.08
C GLY A 232 -0.69 -1.94 -14.18
N ARG A 233 0.60 -2.31 -14.27
CA ARG A 233 1.04 -3.71 -14.30
C ARG A 233 1.79 -4.01 -13.02
N GLY A 234 1.23 -4.88 -12.19
CA GLY A 234 1.81 -5.22 -10.89
C GLY A 234 3.23 -5.79 -10.99
N SER A 235 4.05 -5.53 -9.98
CA SER A 235 5.41 -6.07 -9.84
C SER A 235 5.46 -7.09 -8.71
N VAL A 236 5.90 -8.32 -8.98
CA VAL A 236 6.11 -9.35 -7.96
C VAL A 236 7.57 -9.76 -7.98
N ASP A 237 8.26 -9.55 -6.87
CA ASP A 237 9.67 -9.91 -6.70
C ASP A 237 10.60 -9.31 -7.79
N GLY A 238 10.25 -8.12 -8.29
CA GLY A 238 11.01 -7.37 -9.29
C GLY A 238 10.66 -7.69 -10.75
N GLU A 239 9.68 -8.58 -10.97
CA GLU A 239 9.22 -9.01 -12.29
C GLU A 239 7.76 -8.65 -12.53
N PRO A 240 7.36 -8.39 -13.79
CA PRO A 240 5.98 -8.04 -14.08
C PRO A 240 5.06 -9.23 -13.82
N PHE A 241 3.93 -8.96 -13.16
CA PHE A 241 2.89 -9.95 -12.94
C PHE A 241 2.37 -10.49 -14.29
N GLN A 242 2.13 -11.79 -14.30
CA GLN A 242 1.71 -12.55 -15.47
C GLN A 242 0.21 -12.85 -15.36
N GLY A 243 -0.60 -11.82 -15.55
CA GLY A 243 -2.03 -11.85 -15.28
C GLY A 243 -2.68 -10.50 -15.49
N SER A 244 -3.92 -10.37 -15.02
CA SER A 244 -4.67 -9.13 -15.01
C SER A 244 -4.55 -8.37 -13.68
N VAL A 245 -5.05 -7.13 -13.63
CA VAL A 245 -5.08 -6.29 -12.42
C VAL A 245 -5.86 -6.98 -11.30
N GLU A 246 -7.04 -7.52 -11.60
CA GLU A 246 -7.90 -8.18 -10.63
C GLU A 246 -7.24 -9.44 -10.03
N GLN A 247 -6.51 -10.22 -10.84
CA GLN A 247 -5.76 -11.37 -10.36
C GLN A 247 -4.59 -10.97 -9.44
N PHE A 248 -3.96 -9.82 -9.71
CA PHE A 248 -2.92 -9.27 -8.84
C PHE A 248 -3.50 -8.85 -7.49
N VAL A 249 -4.59 -8.07 -7.48
CA VAL A 249 -5.25 -7.60 -6.25
C VAL A 249 -5.75 -8.77 -5.40
N VAL A 250 -6.33 -9.80 -6.02
CA VAL A 250 -6.72 -11.03 -5.32
C VAL A 250 -5.52 -11.70 -4.68
N ARG A 251 -4.38 -11.75 -5.38
CA ARG A 251 -3.16 -12.35 -4.84
C ARG A 251 -2.61 -11.59 -3.64
N GLU A 252 -2.64 -10.26 -3.67
CA GLU A 252 -2.31 -9.43 -2.50
C GLU A 252 -3.22 -9.77 -1.32
N CYS A 253 -4.53 -9.83 -1.56
CA CYS A 253 -5.51 -10.15 -0.53
C CYS A 253 -5.35 -11.58 0.03
N GLU A 254 -4.95 -12.57 -0.77
CA GLU A 254 -4.64 -13.93 -0.28
C GLU A 254 -3.46 -13.93 0.71
N LEU A 255 -2.45 -13.10 0.44
CA LEU A 255 -1.24 -12.99 1.26
C LEU A 255 -1.51 -12.21 2.55
N LEU A 256 -2.12 -11.03 2.42
CA LEU A 256 -2.38 -10.08 3.50
C LEU A 256 -3.56 -10.49 4.41
N ARG A 257 -4.53 -11.21 3.83
CA ARG A 257 -5.77 -11.67 4.47
C ARG A 257 -6.59 -10.56 5.13
N PRO A 258 -6.85 -9.43 4.44
CA PRO A 258 -7.69 -8.38 4.98
C PRO A 258 -9.13 -8.85 5.15
N ARG A 259 -9.86 -8.17 6.03
CA ARG A 259 -11.33 -8.24 6.05
C ARG A 259 -11.97 -7.14 5.21
N GLN A 260 -11.28 -6.01 5.04
CA GLN A 260 -11.72 -4.87 4.25
C GLN A 260 -10.64 -4.46 3.24
N VAL A 261 -11.04 -4.13 2.02
CA VAL A 261 -10.14 -3.62 0.97
C VAL A 261 -10.66 -2.31 0.44
N VAL A 262 -9.76 -1.34 0.28
CA VAL A 262 -10.00 -0.07 -0.40
C VAL A 262 -9.08 -0.05 -1.63
N LEU A 263 -9.61 0.29 -2.79
CA LEU A 263 -8.83 0.38 -4.03
C LEU A 263 -8.43 1.83 -4.30
N SER A 264 -7.21 2.06 -4.79
CA SER A 264 -6.64 3.39 -5.04
C SER A 264 -5.93 3.45 -6.40
N HIS A 265 -5.38 4.61 -6.75
CA HIS A 265 -4.55 4.88 -7.95
C HIS A 265 -5.28 4.71 -9.31
N HIS A 266 -6.57 4.41 -9.29
CA HIS A 266 -7.36 4.04 -10.46
C HIS A 266 -8.13 5.20 -11.10
N ASP A 267 -8.20 6.37 -10.45
CA ASP A 267 -8.80 7.60 -10.96
C ASP A 267 -7.88 8.35 -11.92
N ASN A 268 -8.45 9.16 -12.82
CA ASN A 268 -7.71 9.95 -13.82
C ASN A 268 -6.95 11.15 -13.22
N PHE A 269 -6.05 10.89 -12.29
CA PHE A 269 -5.30 11.89 -11.54
C PHE A 269 -4.33 12.70 -12.42
N GLY A 270 -3.98 12.20 -13.61
CA GLY A 270 -3.15 12.91 -14.58
C GLY A 270 -3.90 13.68 -15.65
N GLY A 271 -5.23 13.61 -15.69
CA GLY A 271 -6.08 14.40 -16.56
C GLY A 271 -5.85 14.16 -18.05
N ALA A 272 -5.52 12.93 -18.44
CA ALA A 272 -5.31 12.55 -19.84
C ALA A 272 -5.94 11.18 -20.11
N PRO A 273 -6.41 10.89 -21.35
CA PRO A 273 -7.15 9.66 -21.67
C PRO A 273 -6.43 8.33 -21.37
N ASP A 274 -5.09 8.37 -21.20
CA ASP A 274 -4.22 7.19 -21.04
C ASP A 274 -3.40 7.19 -19.72
N VAL A 275 -3.64 8.13 -18.81
CA VAL A 275 -3.17 8.06 -17.40
C VAL A 275 -4.25 7.31 -16.62
N PRO A 276 -3.97 6.47 -15.60
CA PRO A 276 -4.93 5.49 -15.11
C PRO A 276 -6.32 6.07 -14.97
N ASP A 277 -7.19 5.77 -15.92
CA ASP A 277 -8.58 6.16 -15.89
C ASP A 277 -9.37 4.86 -15.91
N VAL A 278 -9.16 4.11 -14.84
CA VAL A 278 -9.85 2.86 -14.59
C VAL A 278 -11.15 3.24 -13.89
N THR A 279 -12.06 3.81 -14.66
CA THR A 279 -13.43 4.11 -14.22
C THR A 279 -14.21 2.86 -13.90
N ASP A 280 -13.91 1.76 -14.59
CA ASP A 280 -14.56 0.47 -14.40
C ASP A 280 -13.69 -0.49 -13.58
N LEU A 281 -14.00 -0.55 -12.28
CA LEU A 281 -13.43 -1.53 -11.34
C LEU A 281 -14.27 -2.80 -11.22
N ALA A 282 -15.34 -2.97 -12.01
CA ALA A 282 -16.18 -4.16 -11.92
C ALA A 282 -15.37 -5.48 -12.04
N PRO A 283 -14.37 -5.62 -12.94
CA PRO A 283 -13.57 -6.84 -13.00
C PRO A 283 -12.82 -7.14 -11.69
N VAL A 284 -12.33 -6.11 -10.99
CA VAL A 284 -11.64 -6.27 -9.70
C VAL A 284 -12.63 -6.68 -8.61
N HIS A 285 -13.78 -6.02 -8.54
CA HIS A 285 -14.82 -6.33 -7.56
C HIS A 285 -15.40 -7.73 -7.75
N GLU A 286 -15.69 -8.12 -9.00
CA GLU A 286 -16.25 -9.42 -9.34
C GLU A 286 -15.27 -10.55 -9.01
N GLU A 287 -13.98 -10.38 -9.32
CA GLU A 287 -12.97 -11.39 -9.04
C GLU A 287 -12.72 -11.54 -7.53
N LEU A 288 -12.67 -10.43 -6.78
CA LEU A 288 -12.58 -10.46 -5.31
C LEU A 288 -13.80 -11.15 -4.70
N ALA A 289 -15.02 -10.81 -5.13
CA ALA A 289 -16.24 -11.45 -4.65
C ALA A 289 -16.27 -12.95 -4.99
N ARG A 290 -15.70 -13.34 -6.14
CA ARG A 290 -15.64 -14.73 -6.60
C ARG A 290 -14.63 -15.57 -5.83
N ILE A 291 -13.42 -15.06 -5.58
CA ILE A 291 -12.32 -15.81 -4.93
C ILE A 291 -12.32 -15.64 -3.40
N LEU A 292 -12.59 -14.43 -2.92
CA LEU A 292 -12.51 -14.03 -1.51
C LEU A 292 -13.83 -13.41 -1.03
N PRO A 293 -14.96 -14.15 -1.02
CA PRO A 293 -16.30 -13.62 -0.72
C PRO A 293 -16.50 -13.07 0.70
N ARG A 294 -15.50 -13.20 1.57
CA ARG A 294 -15.51 -12.65 2.94
C ARG A 294 -14.77 -11.33 3.06
N VAL A 295 -14.03 -10.92 2.02
CA VAL A 295 -13.39 -9.62 1.94
C VAL A 295 -14.44 -8.62 1.50
N GLU A 296 -14.68 -7.62 2.33
CA GLU A 296 -15.53 -6.49 2.01
C GLU A 296 -14.74 -5.48 1.19
N VAL A 297 -15.21 -5.13 -0.01
CA VAL A 297 -14.64 -4.03 -0.79
C VAL A 297 -15.39 -2.75 -0.41
N LEU A 298 -14.66 -1.80 0.18
CA LEU A 298 -15.17 -0.49 0.53
C LEU A 298 -15.02 0.43 -0.69
N ALA A 299 -16.10 0.61 -1.44
CA ALA A 299 -16.14 1.56 -2.55
C ALA A 299 -16.14 3.00 -1.99
N MET A 300 -15.34 3.86 -2.60
CA MET A 300 -15.21 5.27 -2.21
C MET A 300 -15.35 6.16 -3.44
N GLY A 301 -16.17 7.21 -3.36
CA GLY A 301 -16.11 8.32 -4.30
C GLY A 301 -14.93 9.24 -4.00
N LEU A 302 -14.54 10.02 -5.01
CA LEU A 302 -13.51 11.04 -4.83
C LEU A 302 -13.97 12.10 -3.82
N GLY A 303 -13.16 12.34 -2.78
CA GLY A 303 -13.49 13.24 -1.66
C GLY A 303 -14.44 12.64 -0.62
N GLU A 304 -14.84 11.37 -0.77
CA GLU A 304 -15.69 10.69 0.21
C GLU A 304 -14.88 10.03 1.32
N GLY A 305 -15.47 9.99 2.52
CA GLY A 305 -14.92 9.36 3.71
C GLY A 305 -15.68 8.10 4.10
N VAL A 306 -14.96 7.06 4.54
CA VAL A 306 -15.53 5.83 5.10
C VAL A 306 -15.02 5.60 6.51
N THR A 307 -15.82 4.91 7.34
CA THR A 307 -15.35 4.41 8.63
C THR A 307 -14.78 3.01 8.46
N LEU A 308 -13.51 2.84 8.83
CA LEU A 308 -12.84 1.55 8.81
C LEU A 308 -13.18 0.76 10.08
N LEU A 309 -13.17 -0.58 9.97
CA LEU A 309 -13.25 -1.47 11.13
C LEU A 309 -14.49 -1.29 12.02
N ALA A 310 -15.54 -0.62 11.53
CA ALA A 310 -16.76 -0.38 12.28
C ALA A 310 -17.40 -1.69 12.77
N CYS A 311 -17.77 -1.74 14.04
CA CYS A 311 -18.42 -2.93 14.62
C CYS A 311 -19.82 -3.10 14.02
N THR A 312 -19.99 -4.05 13.10
CA THR A 312 -21.31 -4.49 12.65
C THR A 312 -21.99 -5.23 13.80
N THR A 313 -22.74 -4.52 14.63
CA THR A 313 -23.65 -5.11 15.63
C THR A 313 -24.90 -5.74 15.00
N ALA A 314 -25.00 -5.79 13.67
CA ALA A 314 -26.14 -6.32 12.95
C ALA A 314 -25.97 -7.82 12.59
N GLN A 315 -25.96 -8.71 13.59
CA GLN A 315 -26.32 -10.13 13.38
C GLN A 315 -26.68 -10.93 14.65
N ARG A 316 -27.02 -10.26 15.77
CA ARG A 316 -27.62 -10.91 16.96
C ARG A 316 -28.94 -10.24 17.33
N GLY A 317 -29.93 -10.32 16.43
CA GLY A 317 -31.27 -9.84 16.73
C GLY A 317 -32.25 -10.27 15.66
N GLY A 318 -32.90 -11.42 15.84
CA GLY A 318 -34.09 -11.78 15.07
C GLY A 318 -34.12 -13.21 14.56
N ALA A 319 -34.48 -14.16 15.43
CA ALA A 319 -35.29 -15.32 15.05
C ALA A 319 -35.87 -15.98 16.32
N ALA A 320 -36.75 -15.26 17.03
CA ALA A 320 -37.79 -15.92 17.81
C ALA A 320 -38.87 -16.42 16.82
N GLY A 321 -38.53 -17.49 16.10
CA GLY A 321 -39.42 -18.18 15.16
C GLY A 321 -39.83 -19.52 15.78
N THR A 322 -41.14 -19.66 15.99
CA THR A 322 -41.86 -20.82 16.50
C THR A 322 -41.38 -22.16 15.95
N ARG A 323 -41.06 -23.09 16.86
CA ARG A 323 -40.74 -24.49 16.53
C ARG A 323 -42.00 -25.21 16.05
N SER A 324 -41.97 -25.70 14.81
CA SER A 324 -42.83 -26.79 14.34
C SER A 324 -41.95 -28.03 14.18
N ALA A 325 -42.23 -29.06 14.98
CA ALA A 325 -41.53 -30.32 14.97
C ALA A 325 -41.98 -31.19 13.79
N SER A 326 -41.05 -31.64 12.96
CA SER A 326 -41.20 -32.92 12.26
C SER A 326 -39.89 -33.70 12.36
N ARG A 327 -40.05 -34.95 12.76
CA ARG A 327 -39.01 -35.85 13.27
C ARG A 327 -38.74 -36.87 12.17
N ALA A 328 -37.54 -36.86 11.61
CA ALA A 328 -37.06 -37.94 10.75
C ALA A 328 -35.61 -38.27 11.14
N SER A 329 -35.47 -39.47 11.69
CA SER A 329 -34.26 -40.08 12.22
C SER A 329 -33.48 -40.82 11.13
N ALA A 330 -32.16 -40.61 11.08
CA ALA A 330 -31.20 -41.50 10.41
C ALA A 330 -29.85 -41.49 11.16
N PRO A 331 -29.05 -42.58 11.11
CA PRO A 331 -28.20 -42.99 12.22
C PRO A 331 -26.74 -42.54 12.11
N SER A 332 -26.14 -42.43 13.30
CA SER A 332 -24.73 -42.20 13.61
C SER A 332 -23.79 -43.22 12.92
N ARG A 333 -22.72 -42.71 12.29
CA ARG A 333 -21.54 -43.47 11.88
C ARG A 333 -20.31 -42.94 12.62
N ALA A 334 -19.66 -43.81 13.37
CA ALA A 334 -18.42 -43.58 14.10
C ALA A 334 -17.21 -43.39 13.15
N PRO A 335 -16.12 -42.71 13.59
CA PRO A 335 -14.94 -42.48 12.76
C PRO A 335 -14.00 -43.69 12.78
N PRO A 336 -13.25 -43.98 11.69
CA PRO A 336 -12.22 -45.00 11.73
C PRO A 336 -10.92 -44.47 12.35
N ARG A 337 -10.26 -45.39 13.05
CA ARG A 337 -9.03 -45.22 13.82
C ARG A 337 -7.80 -44.91 12.96
N MET A 338 -6.91 -44.12 13.56
CA MET A 338 -5.52 -43.89 13.15
C MET A 338 -4.74 -45.21 12.99
N LEU A 339 -3.97 -45.30 11.90
CA LEU A 339 -2.83 -46.21 11.75
C LEU A 339 -1.56 -45.35 11.67
N ALA A 340 -0.71 -45.48 12.68
CA ALA A 340 0.62 -44.91 12.70
C ALA A 340 1.56 -45.78 11.85
N SER A 341 2.26 -45.17 10.89
CA SER A 341 3.41 -45.78 10.23
C SER A 341 4.67 -45.00 10.57
N SER A 342 5.53 -45.62 11.36
CA SER A 342 6.91 -45.24 11.64
C SER A 342 7.75 -45.18 10.36
N GLY A 343 8.33 -44.02 10.07
CA GLY A 343 9.28 -43.83 8.97
C GLY A 343 10.47 -43.00 9.45
N GLN A 344 11.46 -43.68 10.04
CA GLN A 344 12.79 -43.15 10.35
C GLN A 344 13.46 -42.62 9.07
N ARG A 345 13.68 -41.30 8.97
CA ARG A 345 14.59 -40.72 7.97
C ARG A 345 15.92 -40.40 8.65
N ARG A 346 16.96 -41.09 8.22
CA ARG A 346 18.35 -40.84 8.59
C ARG A 346 18.79 -39.51 7.99
N CYS A 347 19.38 -38.66 8.83
CA CYS A 347 20.06 -37.43 8.45
C CYS A 347 21.46 -37.81 7.96
N THR A 348 21.76 -37.54 6.69
CA THR A 348 23.10 -37.71 6.13
C THR A 348 23.71 -36.32 5.98
N THR A 349 24.61 -35.96 6.89
CA THR A 349 25.44 -34.76 6.83
C THR A 349 26.49 -34.92 5.73
N MET A 350 26.46 -34.08 4.69
CA MET A 350 27.58 -33.90 3.77
C MET A 350 28.51 -32.82 4.29
N SER A 351 29.76 -33.20 4.56
CA SER A 351 30.87 -32.32 4.87
C SER A 351 31.57 -31.96 3.57
N THR A 352 31.59 -30.67 3.21
CA THR A 352 32.39 -30.14 2.09
C THR A 352 33.74 -29.69 2.63
N ALA A 353 34.79 -30.38 2.18
CA ALA A 353 36.17 -30.03 2.45
C ALA A 353 36.62 -28.84 1.59
N THR A 354 37.22 -27.85 2.24
CA THR A 354 37.84 -26.68 1.64
C THR A 354 39.22 -27.05 1.11
N THR A 355 39.43 -26.98 -0.21
CA THR A 355 40.78 -27.01 -0.82
C THR A 355 41.18 -25.60 -1.23
N THR A 356 42.15 -25.06 -0.50
CA THR A 356 42.93 -23.86 -0.82
C THR A 356 43.96 -24.18 -1.90
N SER A 357 43.97 -23.40 -2.98
CA SER A 357 45.03 -23.40 -3.99
C SER A 357 45.78 -22.06 -3.96
N THR A 358 47.05 -22.11 -3.57
CA THR A 358 48.03 -21.01 -3.61
C THR A 358 48.59 -20.88 -5.04
N PRO A 359 48.82 -19.66 -5.58
CA PRO A 359 49.47 -19.50 -6.88
C PRO A 359 51.01 -19.54 -6.74
N ALA A 360 51.66 -20.30 -7.61
CA ALA A 360 53.11 -20.35 -7.74
C ALA A 360 53.63 -19.18 -8.56
N THR A 361 54.64 -18.51 -8.01
CA THR A 361 55.53 -17.55 -8.66
C THR A 361 56.48 -18.25 -9.62
N THR A 362 56.61 -17.75 -10.85
CA THR A 362 57.80 -17.98 -11.68
C THR A 362 58.27 -16.66 -12.28
N SER A 363 59.53 -16.37 -11.97
CA SER A 363 60.34 -15.25 -12.42
C SER A 363 61.35 -15.73 -13.46
N LYS A 364 61.77 -14.80 -14.34
CA LYS A 364 62.92 -14.80 -15.28
C LYS A 364 62.65 -15.32 -16.70
N ALA A 365 62.63 -14.42 -17.67
CA ALA A 365 63.82 -13.89 -18.34
C ALA A 365 63.52 -12.49 -18.90
#